data_AF-A0A382DXX9-F1
#
_entry.id   AF-A0A382DXX9-F1
#
_cell.length_a   1.000
_cell.length_b   1.000
_cell.length_c   1.000
_cell.angle_alpha   90.00
_cell.angle_beta   90.00
_cell.angle_gamma   90.00
#
_symmetry.space_group_name_H-M   'P 1'
#
loop_
_entity.id
_entity.type
_entity.pdbx_description
1 polymer ?
#
loop_
_entity_poly.entity_id
_entity_poly.type
_entity_poly.pdbx_seq_one_letter_code
_entity_poly.pdbx_strand_id
1 'polypeptide(L)'
;MGHTDNIKISDLKTIPNMLSISRLILIPAMLIPAYYIQDEPQARFVFLIMFIVIGVTDKLDGTLARYLNQTTALGAKLDTIADMVFYPLIALWLYRFE
;
A
#
# COMPACT_ATOMS: atom_id res chain seq x y z
N MET A 1 -25.54 20.33 -9.59
CA MET A 1 -24.38 19.96 -10.42
C MET A 1 -23.69 18.77 -9.76
N GLY A 2 -24.18 17.56 -10.04
CA GLY A 2 -23.50 16.34 -9.60
C GLY A 2 -22.45 16.00 -10.65
N HIS A 3 -21.17 16.17 -10.32
CA HIS A 3 -20.10 15.51 -11.07
C HIS A 3 -20.24 14.01 -10.79
N THR A 4 -21.06 13.34 -11.58
CA THR A 4 -20.96 11.89 -11.75
C THR A 4 -19.65 11.64 -12.49
N ASP A 5 -18.57 11.56 -11.73
CA ASP A 5 -17.33 10.95 -12.16
C ASP A 5 -17.69 9.55 -12.64
N ASN A 6 -17.87 9.38 -13.96
CA ASN A 6 -18.02 8.07 -14.57
C ASN A 6 -16.68 7.37 -14.37
N ILE A 7 -16.53 6.69 -13.24
CA ILE A 7 -15.38 5.86 -12.87
C ILE A 7 -15.21 4.82 -13.98
N LYS A 8 -14.32 5.11 -14.93
CA LYS A 8 -14.02 4.19 -16.01
C LYS A 8 -13.12 3.09 -15.45
N ILE A 9 -13.67 1.89 -15.31
CA ILE A 9 -12.96 0.67 -14.90
C ILE A 9 -11.72 0.41 -15.77
N SER A 10 -11.66 0.94 -17.00
CA SER A 10 -10.48 0.88 -17.88
C SER A 10 -9.23 1.56 -17.30
N ASP A 11 -9.41 2.55 -16.42
CA ASP A 11 -8.30 3.27 -15.78
C ASP A 11 -7.60 2.41 -14.73
N LEU A 12 -8.23 1.30 -14.29
CA LEU A 12 -7.66 0.35 -13.34
C LEU A 12 -6.50 -0.47 -13.91
N LYS A 13 -6.42 -0.59 -15.25
CA LYS A 13 -5.37 -1.34 -15.96
C LYS A 13 -4.05 -0.58 -16.10
N THR A 14 -3.98 0.64 -15.60
CA THR A 14 -2.71 1.39 -15.58
C THR A 14 -1.79 0.79 -14.52
N ILE A 15 -0.51 0.61 -14.88
CA ILE A 15 0.55 0.07 -14.00
C ILE A 15 0.55 0.71 -12.60
N PRO A 16 0.40 2.04 -12.45
CA PRO A 16 0.36 2.69 -11.14
C PRO A 16 -0.81 2.23 -10.28
N ASN A 17 -1.97 1.97 -10.87
CA ASN A 17 -3.16 1.60 -10.13
C ASN A 17 -3.12 0.14 -9.65
N MET A 18 -2.54 -0.77 -10.45
CA MET A 18 -2.29 -2.15 -9.99
C MET A 18 -1.32 -2.18 -8.80
N LEU A 19 -0.39 -1.24 -8.75
CA LEU A 19 0.56 -1.09 -7.64
C LEU A 19 -0.06 -0.47 -6.39
N SER A 20 -0.91 0.56 -6.52
CA SER A 20 -1.73 1.05 -5.39
C SER A 20 -2.61 -0.06 -4.81
N ILE A 21 -3.21 -0.89 -5.67
CA ILE A 21 -3.97 -2.08 -5.23
C ILE A 21 -3.04 -3.10 -4.56
N SER A 22 -1.83 -3.33 -5.11
CA SER A 22 -0.86 -4.24 -4.50
C SER A 22 -0.48 -3.77 -3.09
N ARG A 23 -0.31 -2.46 -2.87
CA ARG A 23 -0.04 -1.87 -1.56
C ARG A 23 -1.21 -2.07 -0.61
N LEU A 24 -2.43 -1.85 -1.08
CA LEU A 24 -3.64 -2.10 -0.30
C LEU A 24 -3.74 -3.56 0.18
N ILE A 25 -3.16 -4.51 -0.56
CA ILE A 25 -3.08 -5.93 -0.17
C ILE A 25 -1.85 -6.21 0.71
N LEU A 26 -0.69 -5.64 0.37
CA LEU A 26 0.57 -5.86 1.09
C LEU A 26 0.55 -5.30 2.51
N ILE A 27 -0.09 -4.15 2.73
CA ILE A 27 -0.21 -3.50 4.04
C ILE A 27 -0.90 -4.43 5.06
N PRO A 28 -2.13 -4.93 4.83
CA PRO A 28 -2.76 -5.87 5.74
C PRO A 28 -2.03 -7.22 5.79
N ALA A 29 -1.33 -7.60 4.72
CA ALA A 29 -0.48 -8.80 4.74
C ALA A 29 0.68 -8.69 5.76
N MET A 30 1.14 -7.48 6.12
CA MET A 30 2.15 -7.29 7.18
C MET A 30 1.65 -7.70 8.58
N LEU A 31 0.33 -7.77 8.80
CA LEU A 31 -0.24 -8.23 10.08
C LEU A 31 -0.12 -9.74 10.25
N ILE A 32 -0.09 -10.50 9.15
CA ILE A 32 -0.03 -11.96 9.19
C ILE A 32 1.18 -12.44 10.02
N PRO A 33 2.43 -12.01 9.73
CA PRO A 33 3.57 -12.40 10.56
C PRO A 33 3.49 -11.84 11.99
N ALA A 34 2.81 -10.72 12.23
CA ALA A 34 2.61 -10.16 13.57
C ALA A 34 1.83 -11.11 14.51
N TYR A 35 0.86 -11.83 13.95
CA TYR A 35 -0.02 -12.72 14.71
C TYR A 35 0.39 -14.20 14.63
N TYR A 36 1.05 -14.62 13.55
CA TYR A 36 1.38 -16.02 13.31
C TYR A 36 2.79 -16.39 13.78
N ILE A 37 3.72 -15.44 13.84
CA ILE A 37 5.09 -15.69 14.32
C ILE A 37 5.13 -15.34 15.82
N GLN A 38 5.31 -16.38 16.65
CA GLN A 38 5.43 -16.23 18.11
C GLN A 38 6.84 -15.80 18.54
N ASP A 39 7.84 -16.05 17.69
CA ASP A 39 9.23 -15.63 17.91
C ASP A 39 9.40 -14.15 17.57
N GLU A 40 9.48 -13.32 18.61
CA GLU A 40 9.65 -11.86 18.56
C GLU A 40 10.79 -11.41 17.62
N PRO A 41 12.04 -11.91 17.74
CA PRO A 41 13.12 -11.59 16.81
C PRO A 41 12.81 -11.90 15.35
N GLN A 42 12.23 -13.06 15.06
CA GLN A 42 11.89 -13.46 13.69
C GLN A 42 10.79 -12.58 13.11
N ALA A 43 9.76 -12.26 13.89
CA ALA A 43 8.66 -11.40 13.46
C ALA A 43 9.16 -9.97 13.11
N ARG A 44 10.06 -9.42 13.93
CA ARG A 44 10.73 -8.12 13.68
C ARG A 44 11.55 -8.13 12.40
N PHE A 45 12.29 -9.20 12.14
CA PHE A 45 13.08 -9.32 10.92
C PHE A 45 12.19 -9.39 9.66
N VAL A 46 11.11 -10.17 9.70
CA VAL A 46 10.14 -10.28 8.60
C VAL A 46 9.46 -8.94 8.34
N PHE A 47 9.07 -8.22 9.39
CA PHE A 47 8.50 -6.88 9.28
C PHE A 47 9.46 -5.89 8.61
N LEU A 48 10.74 -5.90 8.99
CA LEU A 48 11.77 -5.05 8.37
C LEU A 48 11.89 -5.30 6.87
N ILE A 49 11.90 -6.58 6.45
CA ILE A 49 11.95 -6.94 5.03
C ILE A 49 10.69 -6.44 4.31
N MET A 50 9.50 -6.72 4.84
CA MET A 50 8.25 -6.27 4.23
C MET A 50 8.15 -4.75 4.14
N PHE A 51 8.59 -4.04 5.18
CA PHE A 51 8.60 -2.59 5.22
C PHE A 51 9.50 -1.99 4.12
N ILE A 52 10.70 -2.55 3.96
CA ILE A 52 11.62 -2.15 2.88
C ILE A 52 10.98 -2.45 1.51
N VAL A 53 10.40 -3.64 1.31
CA VAL A 53 9.78 -4.01 0.03
C VAL A 53 8.62 -3.05 -0.31
N ILE A 54 7.76 -2.74 0.65
CA ILE A 54 6.62 -1.82 0.46
C ILE A 54 7.11 -0.41 0.14
N GLY A 55 8.09 0.10 0.88
CA GLY A 55 8.66 1.44 0.64
C GLY A 55 9.41 1.55 -0.69
N VAL A 56 10.11 0.49 -1.11
CA VAL A 56 10.79 0.44 -2.41
C VAL A 56 9.79 0.37 -3.56
N THR A 57 8.71 -0.40 -3.39
CA THR A 57 7.61 -0.49 -4.37
C THR A 57 6.99 0.89 -4.57
N ASP A 58 6.62 1.61 -3.50
CA ASP A 58 6.07 2.98 -3.59
C ASP A 58 6.92 3.96 -4.41
N LYS A 59 8.24 3.97 -4.14
CA LYS A 59 9.14 4.89 -4.82
C LYS A 59 9.32 4.55 -6.31
N LEU A 60 9.35 3.25 -6.64
CA LEU A 60 9.39 2.80 -8.04
C LEU A 60 8.13 3.21 -8.79
N ASP A 61 6.97 3.06 -8.15
CA ASP A 61 5.66 3.28 -8.75
C ASP A 61 5.38 4.76 -9.00
N GLY A 62 5.73 5.62 -8.04
CA GLY A 62 5.61 7.07 -8.18
C GLY A 62 6.53 7.64 -9.26
N THR A 63 7.69 7.00 -9.47
CA THR A 63 8.63 7.38 -10.53
C THR A 63 8.12 6.94 -11.90
N LEU A 64 7.61 5.70 -12.02
CA LEU A 64 7.01 5.18 -13.25
C LEU A 64 5.71 5.91 -13.63
N ALA A 65 4.85 6.24 -12.67
CA ALA A 65 3.61 6.99 -12.90
C ALA A 65 3.89 8.40 -13.45
N ARG A 66 4.92 9.07 -12.92
CA ARG A 66 5.40 10.37 -13.44
C ARG A 66 5.99 10.24 -14.83
N TYR A 67 6.74 9.17 -15.10
CA TYR A 67 7.37 8.96 -16.39
C TYR A 67 6.36 8.61 -17.50
N LEU A 68 5.27 7.93 -17.14
CA LEU A 68 4.21 7.50 -18.06
C LEU A 68 3.08 8.54 -18.24
N ASN A 69 3.06 9.64 -17.46
CA ASN A 69 1.94 10.61 -17.44
C ASN A 69 0.56 9.97 -17.20
N GLN A 70 0.53 8.82 -16.53
CA GLN A 70 -0.69 8.03 -16.27
C GLN A 70 -1.19 8.19 -14.84
N THR A 71 -1.18 9.41 -14.32
CA THR A 71 -1.78 9.73 -13.02
C THR A 71 -3.30 9.87 -13.18
N THR A 72 -4.07 8.95 -12.59
CA THR A 72 -5.54 8.99 -12.66
C THR A 72 -6.13 9.48 -11.34
N ALA A 73 -7.30 10.13 -11.40
CA ALA A 73 -8.01 10.61 -10.21
C ALA A 73 -8.44 9.47 -9.27
N LEU A 74 -8.63 8.26 -9.82
CA LEU A 74 -8.93 7.06 -9.04
C LEU A 74 -7.70 6.54 -8.30
N GLY A 75 -6.54 6.50 -8.97
CA GLY A 75 -5.28 6.14 -8.32
C GLY A 75 -4.98 7.07 -7.14
N ALA A 76 -5.17 8.38 -7.31
CA ALA A 76 -4.97 9.35 -6.22
C ALA A 76 -5.94 9.15 -5.02
N LYS A 77 -7.20 8.80 -5.29
CA LYS A 77 -8.17 8.47 -4.23
C LYS A 77 -7.80 7.16 -3.52
N LEU A 78 -7.40 6.14 -4.27
CA LEU A 78 -6.95 4.86 -3.70
C LEU A 78 -5.69 5.02 -2.85
N ASP A 79 -4.76 5.86 -3.27
CA ASP A 79 -3.54 6.19 -2.53
C ASP A 79 -3.88 6.84 -1.18
N THR A 80 -4.80 7.81 -1.18
CA THR A 80 -5.29 8.45 0.06
C THR A 80 -5.93 7.44 1.02
N ILE A 81 -6.69 6.47 0.50
CA ILE A 81 -7.31 5.41 1.30
C ILE A 81 -6.24 4.45 1.84
N ALA A 82 -5.27 4.07 1.01
CA ALA A 82 -4.17 3.20 1.42
C ALA A 82 -3.35 3.86 2.55
N ASP A 83 -3.05 5.15 2.44
CA ASP A 83 -2.35 5.91 3.47
C ASP A 83 -3.12 5.95 4.79
N MET A 84 -4.44 6.18 4.76
CA MET A 84 -5.28 6.17 5.96
C MET A 84 -5.26 4.82 6.71
N VAL A 85 -5.05 3.72 5.99
CA VAL A 85 -4.99 2.36 6.56
C VAL A 85 -3.56 1.98 6.94
N PHE A 86 -2.54 2.51 6.26
CA PHE A 86 -1.13 2.20 6.50
C PHE A 86 -0.66 2.61 7.89
N TYR A 87 -0.86 3.88 8.26
CA TYR A 87 -0.40 4.43 9.54
C TYR A 87 -0.96 3.69 10.77
N PRO A 88 -2.29 3.44 10.91
CA PRO A 88 -2.80 2.73 12.07
C PRO A 88 -2.33 1.27 12.13
N LEU A 89 -2.06 0.63 10.99
CA LEU A 89 -1.55 -0.73 10.98
C LEU A 89 -0.09 -0.83 11.43
N ILE A 90 0.76 0.12 11.03
CA ILE A 90 2.11 0.23 11.59
C ILE A 90 2.04 0.50 13.09
N ALA A 91 1.16 1.40 13.53
CA ALA A 91 1.00 1.70 14.96
C ALA A 91 0.54 0.46 15.76
N LEU A 92 -0.41 -0.31 15.24
CA LEU A 92 -0.86 -1.56 15.86
C LEU A 92 0.25 -2.61 15.90
N TRP A 93 1.05 -2.70 14.84
CA TRP A 93 2.20 -3.58 14.79
C TRP A 93 3.25 -3.19 15.84
N LEU A 94 3.61 -1.90 15.93
CA LEU A 94 4.52 -1.39 16.95
C LEU A 94 4.00 -1.69 18.37
N TYR A 95 2.73 -1.42 18.64
CA TYR A 95 2.11 -1.71 19.93
C TYR A 95 2.15 -3.20 20.31
N ARG A 96 2.08 -4.11 19.32
CA ARG A 96 2.16 -5.55 19.57
C ARG A 96 3.57 -6.00 19.97
N PHE A 97 4.62 -5.31 19.55
CA PHE A 97 6.02 -5.69 19.75
C PHE A 97 6.77 -4.77 20.75
N GLU A 98 6.05 -3.93 21.50
CA GLU A 98 6.56 -3.20 22.69
C GLU A 98 6.79 -4.12 23.90
#